data_AF-A0A6F7W360-F1
#
_entry.id   AF-A0A6F7W360-F1
#
_cell.length_a   1.000
_cell.length_b   1.000
_cell.length_c   1.000
_cell.angle_alpha   90.00
_cell.angle_beta   90.00
_cell.angle_gamma   90.00
#
_symmetry.space_group_name_H-M   'P 1'
#
loop_
_entity.id
_entity.type
_entity.pdbx_description
1 polymer ?
#
loop_
_entity_poly.entity_id
_entity_poly.type
_entity_poly.pdbx_seq_one_letter_code
_entity_poly.pdbx_strand_id
1 'polypeptide(L)'
;MARHYPDIKVLDIPAAWQAERAAAGLEALYSAHPDIKGIYLQAGGVYLAPTLRTLQSHHALVPVGRRGHISIVSNDGIPQELTAIREGLIDATVSQPANLYAAYAMRYIKQAMAERPFKVGPTRHDSTIVRLPGGNLEDQLPAPLVTRANVDSRSLWGNQV
;
A
#
# COMPACT_ATOMS: atom_id res chain seq x y z
N MET A 1 -0.30 13.93 -11.05
CA MET A 1 -1.68 14.41 -10.86
C MET A 1 -1.99 15.65 -11.68
N ALA A 2 -1.38 16.81 -11.42
CA ALA A 2 -1.75 18.08 -12.07
C ALA A 2 -1.83 18.08 -13.61
N ARG A 3 -1.01 17.28 -14.31
CA ARG A 3 -1.04 17.20 -15.79
C ARG A 3 -2.27 16.47 -16.35
N HIS A 4 -2.77 15.46 -15.64
CA HIS A 4 -3.83 14.56 -16.15
C HIS A 4 -5.14 14.70 -15.36
N TYR A 5 -5.07 15.22 -14.14
CA TYR A 5 -6.20 15.42 -13.24
C TYR A 5 -6.04 16.77 -12.52
N PRO A 6 -6.19 17.89 -13.25
CA PRO A 6 -5.94 19.23 -12.71
C PRO A 6 -6.92 19.61 -11.59
N ASP A 7 -8.11 19.03 -11.57
CA ASP A 7 -9.13 19.29 -10.55
C ASP A 7 -8.88 18.55 -9.23
N ILE A 8 -7.92 17.61 -9.20
CA ILE A 8 -7.53 16.91 -7.98
C ILE A 8 -6.46 17.72 -7.25
N LYS A 9 -6.85 18.29 -6.12
CA LYS A 9 -5.92 18.90 -5.15
C LYS A 9 -5.39 17.83 -4.20
N VAL A 10 -4.06 17.72 -4.12
CA VAL A 10 -3.38 16.86 -3.15
C VAL A 10 -3.09 17.67 -1.89
N LEU A 11 -3.36 17.08 -0.73
CA LEU A 11 -3.08 17.63 0.58
C LEU A 11 -2.18 16.64 1.33
N ASP A 12 -0.98 17.07 1.70
CA ASP A 12 0.03 16.17 2.26
C ASP A 12 0.08 16.23 3.79
N ILE A 13 0.24 15.06 4.43
CA ILE A 13 0.51 14.93 5.86
C ILE A 13 1.93 14.37 6.04
N PRO A 14 2.92 15.16 6.49
CA PRO A 14 4.28 14.69 6.73
C PRO A 14 4.37 13.90 8.05
N ALA A 15 3.82 12.68 8.05
CA ALA A 15 3.70 11.86 9.25
C ALA A 15 5.01 11.16 9.67
N ALA A 16 6.03 11.10 8.79
CA ALA A 16 7.34 10.50 9.08
C ALA A 16 7.26 9.09 9.70
N TRP A 17 6.37 8.23 9.18
CA TRP A 17 6.07 6.90 9.71
C TRP A 17 5.68 6.83 11.19
N GLN A 18 5.10 7.90 11.73
CA GLN A 18 4.60 7.94 13.10
C GLN A 18 3.07 7.98 13.09
N ALA A 19 2.44 6.99 13.73
CA ALA A 19 0.99 6.87 13.83
C ALA A 19 0.36 8.13 14.43
N GLU A 20 1.00 8.72 15.44
CA GLU A 20 0.44 9.85 16.17
C GLU A 20 0.48 11.14 15.36
N ARG A 21 1.53 11.30 14.53
CA ARG A 21 1.60 12.40 13.56
C ARG A 21 0.59 12.22 12.43
N ALA A 22 0.37 10.99 11.98
CA ALA A 22 -0.66 10.70 10.98
C ALA A 22 -2.06 11.01 11.52
N ALA A 23 -2.36 10.60 12.76
CA ALA A 23 -3.63 10.88 13.42
C ALA A 23 -3.87 12.38 13.57
N ALA A 24 -2.92 13.11 14.16
CA ALA A 24 -3.03 14.55 14.38
C ALA A 24 -3.11 15.34 13.06
N GLY A 25 -2.33 14.92 12.05
CA GLY A 25 -2.36 15.55 10.73
C GLY A 25 -3.68 15.32 10.00
N LEU A 26 -4.22 14.10 10.05
CA LEU A 26 -5.51 13.80 9.43
C LEU A 26 -6.66 14.51 10.15
N GLU A 27 -6.61 14.58 11.48
CA GLU A 27 -7.60 15.31 12.29
C GLU A 27 -7.67 16.79 11.89
N ALA A 28 -6.50 17.45 11.80
CA ALA A 28 -6.42 18.85 11.41
C ALA A 28 -6.88 19.08 9.95
N LEU A 29 -6.46 18.20 9.04
CA LEU A 29 -6.80 18.29 7.62
C LEU A 29 -8.30 18.06 7.41
N TYR A 30 -8.88 17.04 8.05
CA TYR A 30 -10.30 16.73 7.93
C TYR A 30 -11.16 17.85 8.53
N SER A 31 -10.76 18.43 9.66
CA SER A 31 -11.45 19.58 10.26
C SER A 31 -11.46 20.80 9.33
N ALA A 32 -10.38 21.04 8.59
CA ALA A 32 -10.29 22.13 7.61
C ALA A 32 -10.99 21.80 6.27
N HIS A 33 -11.07 20.52 5.91
CA HIS A 33 -11.56 20.02 4.63
C HIS A 33 -12.47 18.79 4.84
N PRO A 34 -13.65 18.95 5.45
CA PRO A 34 -14.53 17.82 5.75
C PRO A 34 -15.12 17.17 4.48
N ASP A 35 -14.88 17.75 3.31
CA ASP A 35 -15.34 17.28 2.02
C ASP A 35 -14.27 16.51 1.22
N ILE A 36 -13.13 16.13 1.83
CA ILE A 36 -12.13 15.28 1.15
C ILE A 36 -12.78 14.04 0.54
N LYS A 37 -12.32 13.68 -0.67
CA LYS A 37 -12.92 12.59 -1.46
C LYS A 37 -12.12 11.29 -1.41
N GLY A 38 -10.86 11.36 -1.00
CA GLY A 38 -10.05 10.16 -0.84
C GLY A 38 -8.81 10.37 0.01
N ILE A 39 -8.26 9.23 0.46
CA ILE A 39 -7.07 9.14 1.30
C ILE A 39 -6.17 8.03 0.73
N TYR A 40 -4.90 8.34 0.54
CA TYR A 40 -3.87 7.35 0.19
C TYR A 40 -2.95 7.12 1.39
N LEU A 41 -2.78 5.85 1.77
CA LEU A 41 -1.96 5.41 2.88
C LEU A 41 -0.70 4.75 2.34
N GLN A 42 0.44 5.45 2.39
CA GLN A 42 1.69 4.91 1.88
C GLN A 42 2.26 3.72 2.69
N ALA A 43 1.81 3.51 3.93
CA ALA A 43 1.92 2.22 4.64
C ALA A 43 0.76 2.06 5.61
N GLY A 44 -0.09 1.07 5.37
CA GLY A 44 -1.21 0.78 6.25
C GLY A 44 -0.79 0.18 7.58
N GLY A 45 0.40 -0.45 7.67
CA GLY A 45 0.95 -0.92 8.94
C GLY A 45 1.09 0.17 10.00
N VAL A 46 1.23 1.43 9.57
CA VAL A 46 1.30 2.59 10.46
C VAL A 46 0.00 3.41 10.40
N TYR A 47 -0.58 3.60 9.22
CA TYR A 47 -1.59 4.64 9.00
C TYR A 47 -3.03 4.14 8.94
N LEU A 48 -3.27 2.83 8.76
CA LEU A 48 -4.64 2.30 8.63
C LEU A 48 -5.46 2.56 9.90
N ALA A 49 -4.99 2.07 11.05
CA ALA A 49 -5.75 2.16 12.29
C ALA A 49 -5.97 3.62 12.77
N PRO A 50 -4.98 4.54 12.71
CA PRO A 50 -5.22 5.96 12.95
C PRO A 50 -6.28 6.56 12.01
N THR A 51 -6.19 6.28 10.71
CA THR A 51 -7.12 6.82 9.70
C THR A 51 -8.55 6.39 9.98
N LEU A 52 -8.77 5.09 10.18
CA LEU A 52 -10.11 4.56 10.46
C LEU A 52 -10.70 5.15 11.74
N ARG A 53 -9.89 5.31 12.80
CA ARG A 53 -10.34 5.92 14.06
C ARG A 53 -10.73 7.39 13.89
N THR A 54 -9.92 8.19 13.21
CA THR A 54 -10.23 9.61 12.93
C THR A 54 -11.51 9.73 12.10
N LEU A 55 -11.65 8.95 11.02
CA LEU A 55 -12.89 8.99 10.24
C LEU A 55 -14.11 8.54 11.04
N GLN A 56 -13.94 7.56 11.94
CA GLN A 56 -15.01 7.12 12.81
C GLN A 56 -15.44 8.20 13.81
N SER A 57 -14.51 8.93 14.44
CA SER A 57 -14.82 10.01 15.38
C SER A 57 -15.54 11.19 14.72
N HIS A 58 -15.29 11.41 13.44
CA HIS A 58 -15.98 12.41 12.62
C HIS A 58 -17.29 11.89 11.99
N HIS A 59 -17.71 10.66 12.30
CA HIS A 59 -18.85 9.99 11.65
C HIS A 59 -18.74 9.94 10.11
N ALA A 60 -17.50 9.93 9.61
CA ALA A 60 -17.13 9.97 8.18
C ALA A 60 -16.70 8.60 7.63
N LEU A 61 -16.52 7.60 8.50
CA LEU A 61 -16.22 6.23 8.09
C LEU A 61 -17.48 5.56 7.54
N VAL A 62 -17.77 5.84 6.27
CA VAL A 62 -18.91 5.29 5.52
C VAL A 62 -18.44 4.09 4.71
N PRO A 63 -19.18 2.97 4.64
CA PRO A 63 -18.75 1.80 3.87
C PRO A 63 -18.64 2.05 2.35
N VAL A 64 -17.73 1.33 1.70
CA VAL A 64 -17.53 1.34 0.23
C VAL A 64 -18.86 1.15 -0.50
N GLY A 65 -19.08 1.97 -1.53
CA GLY A 65 -20.30 1.95 -2.34
C GLY A 65 -21.51 2.66 -1.72
N ARG A 66 -21.40 3.19 -0.50
CA ARG A 66 -22.43 4.04 0.10
C ARG A 66 -22.14 5.53 -0.16
N ARG A 67 -23.20 6.33 -0.24
CA ARG A 67 -23.10 7.79 -0.42
C ARG A 67 -22.34 8.41 0.75
N GLY A 68 -21.32 9.20 0.45
CA GLY A 68 -20.45 9.83 1.44
C GLY A 68 -19.21 9.00 1.80
N HIS A 69 -19.00 7.85 1.17
CA HIS A 69 -17.75 7.12 1.27
C HIS A 69 -16.57 7.96 0.76
N ILE A 70 -15.52 8.02 1.57
CA ILE A 70 -14.21 8.57 1.21
C ILE A 70 -13.41 7.40 0.64
N SER A 71 -12.92 7.51 -0.60
CA SER A 71 -12.13 6.43 -1.19
C SER A 71 -10.79 6.29 -0.48
N ILE A 72 -10.48 5.10 0.05
CA ILE A 72 -9.26 4.84 0.80
C ILE A 72 -8.47 3.73 0.12
N VAL A 73 -7.21 4.03 -0.23
CA VAL A 73 -6.27 3.08 -0.83
C VAL A 73 -5.01 3.00 0.03
N SER A 74 -4.57 1.78 0.34
CA SER A 74 -3.32 1.52 1.06
C SER A 74 -2.26 0.86 0.17
N ASN A 75 -1.11 0.47 0.74
CA ASN A 75 0.06 0.05 -0.03
C ASN A 75 0.84 -1.17 0.51
N ASP A 76 0.43 -1.83 1.58
CA ASP A 76 1.26 -2.93 2.13
C ASP A 76 0.73 -4.32 1.77
N GLY A 77 -0.58 -4.50 1.80
CA GLY A 77 -1.24 -5.80 1.71
C GLY A 77 -1.23 -6.61 3.02
N ILE A 78 -1.09 -5.94 4.17
CA ILE A 78 -1.11 -6.60 5.50
C ILE A 78 -2.49 -7.22 5.78
N PRO A 79 -2.58 -8.23 6.68
CA PRO A 79 -3.85 -8.87 7.03
C PRO A 79 -4.97 -7.88 7.41
N GLN A 80 -4.62 -6.81 8.13
CA GLN A 80 -5.56 -5.79 8.58
C GLN A 80 -6.17 -4.98 7.43
N GLU A 81 -5.39 -4.70 6.38
CA GLU A 81 -5.91 -4.04 5.17
C GLU A 81 -6.84 -4.97 4.42
N LEU A 82 -6.51 -6.27 4.31
CA LEU A 82 -7.38 -7.25 3.68
C LEU A 82 -8.71 -7.38 4.43
N THR A 83 -8.67 -7.42 5.76
CA THR A 83 -9.89 -7.36 6.60
C THR A 83 -10.68 -6.08 6.37
N ALA A 84 -10.03 -4.91 6.37
CA ALA A 84 -10.69 -3.64 6.11
C ALA A 84 -11.36 -3.59 4.73
N ILE A 85 -10.75 -4.20 3.69
CA ILE A 85 -11.37 -4.34 2.36
C ILE A 85 -12.61 -5.25 2.42
N ARG A 86 -12.53 -6.40 3.10
CA ARG A 86 -13.66 -7.33 3.26
C ARG A 86 -14.85 -6.66 3.96
N GLU A 87 -14.56 -5.91 5.01
CA GLU A 87 -15.55 -5.15 5.79
C GLU A 87 -16.06 -3.90 5.05
N GLY A 88 -15.40 -3.52 3.94
CA GLY A 88 -15.77 -2.36 3.14
C GLY A 88 -15.41 -1.03 3.80
N LEU A 89 -14.39 -1.02 4.66
CA LEU A 89 -13.86 0.19 5.28
C LEU A 89 -12.90 0.94 4.36
N ILE A 90 -12.18 0.22 3.49
CA ILE A 90 -11.28 0.79 2.47
C ILE A 90 -11.52 0.10 1.12
N ASP A 91 -11.20 0.76 -0.01
CA ASP A 91 -11.45 0.24 -1.35
C ASP A 91 -10.41 -0.78 -1.80
N ALA A 92 -9.14 -0.49 -1.51
CA ALA A 92 -8.04 -1.23 -2.08
C ALA A 92 -6.74 -1.14 -1.28
N THR A 93 -5.83 -2.06 -1.58
CA THR A 93 -4.41 -1.93 -1.23
C THR A 93 -3.53 -2.44 -2.35
N VAL A 94 -2.41 -1.79 -2.62
CA VAL A 94 -1.37 -2.32 -3.50
C VAL A 94 -0.52 -3.28 -2.67
N SER A 95 -0.75 -4.59 -2.79
CA SER A 95 -0.08 -5.56 -1.92
C SER A 95 1.38 -5.72 -2.31
N GLN A 96 2.29 -5.31 -1.44
CA GLN A 96 3.72 -5.53 -1.59
C GLN A 96 4.05 -6.96 -1.14
N PRO A 97 4.62 -7.83 -1.98
CA PRO A 97 4.83 -9.25 -1.64
C PRO A 97 5.99 -9.44 -0.65
N ALA A 98 5.78 -9.06 0.62
CA ALA A 98 6.80 -9.01 1.66
C ALA A 98 7.47 -10.37 1.92
N ASN A 99 6.68 -11.45 1.89
CA ASN A 99 7.18 -12.81 1.98
C ASN A 99 8.13 -13.18 0.83
N LEU A 100 7.81 -12.76 -0.41
CA LEU A 100 8.64 -12.99 -1.57
C LEU A 100 9.90 -12.12 -1.55
N TYR A 101 9.81 -10.87 -1.09
CA TYR A 101 11.00 -10.04 -0.87
C TYR A 101 12.00 -10.74 0.05
N ALA A 102 11.54 -11.28 1.19
CA ALA A 102 12.40 -12.03 2.09
C ALA A 102 12.97 -13.30 1.44
N ALA A 103 12.13 -14.09 0.77
CA ALA A 103 12.54 -15.34 0.13
C ALA A 103 13.60 -15.12 -0.97
N TYR A 104 13.39 -14.12 -1.85
CA TYR A 104 14.31 -13.83 -2.93
C TYR A 104 15.55 -13.09 -2.47
N ALA A 105 15.47 -12.21 -1.47
CA ALA A 105 16.66 -11.62 -0.85
C ALA A 105 17.60 -12.73 -0.33
N MET A 106 17.07 -13.70 0.41
CA MET A 106 17.87 -14.83 0.89
C MET A 106 18.44 -15.69 -0.25
N ARG A 107 17.67 -15.91 -1.32
CA ARG A 107 18.13 -16.61 -2.52
C ARG A 107 19.29 -15.86 -3.19
N TYR A 108 19.16 -14.55 -3.40
CA TYR A 108 20.18 -13.74 -4.07
C TYR A 108 21.46 -13.62 -3.22
N ILE A 109 21.34 -13.47 -1.90
CA ILE A 109 22.50 -13.49 -0.99
C ILE A 109 23.27 -14.81 -1.14
N LYS A 110 22.61 -15.96 -1.10
CA LYS A 110 23.26 -17.27 -1.28
C LYS A 110 23.93 -17.42 -2.65
N GLN A 111 23.32 -16.90 -3.71
CA GLN A 111 23.89 -16.94 -5.06
C GLN A 111 25.12 -16.04 -5.18
N ALA A 112 25.07 -14.84 -4.60
CA ALA A 112 26.20 -13.92 -4.57
C ALA A 112 27.38 -14.49 -3.78
N MET A 113 27.13 -15.13 -2.63
CA MET A 113 28.16 -15.82 -1.83
C MET A 113 28.80 -17.00 -2.58
N ALA A 114 28.08 -17.59 -3.53
CA ALA A 114 28.58 -18.64 -4.41
C ALA A 114 29.14 -18.09 -5.74
N GLU A 115 29.39 -16.79 -5.81
CA GLU A 115 29.94 -16.07 -6.98
C GLU A 115 29.14 -16.29 -8.28
N ARG A 116 27.84 -16.54 -8.16
CA ARG A 116 26.97 -16.74 -9.33
C ARG A 116 26.59 -15.38 -9.95
N PRO A 117 26.78 -15.20 -11.26
CA PRO A 117 26.43 -13.95 -11.92
C PRO A 117 24.92 -13.81 -12.08
N PHE A 118 24.42 -12.58 -11.96
CA PHE A 118 23.04 -12.21 -12.25
C PHE A 118 22.91 -11.57 -13.63
N LYS A 119 21.77 -11.79 -14.29
CA LYS A 119 21.48 -11.25 -15.62
C LYS A 119 20.21 -10.40 -15.57
N VAL A 120 20.25 -9.28 -16.30
CA VAL A 120 19.07 -8.45 -16.56
C VAL A 120 18.08 -9.25 -17.41
N GLY A 121 16.79 -9.08 -17.13
CA GLY A 121 15.71 -9.72 -17.88
C GLY A 121 14.69 -10.43 -16.99
N PRO A 122 13.72 -11.13 -17.62
CA PRO A 122 12.66 -11.82 -16.92
C PRO A 122 13.21 -12.96 -16.05
N THR A 123 12.59 -13.17 -14.89
CA THR A 123 12.91 -14.27 -13.98
C THR A 123 11.94 -15.44 -14.17
N ARG A 124 12.20 -16.55 -13.49
CA ARG A 124 11.29 -17.72 -13.45
C ARG A 124 10.15 -17.56 -12.43
N HIS A 125 10.06 -16.40 -11.79
CA HIS A 125 9.11 -16.13 -10.72
C HIS A 125 8.32 -14.85 -10.98
N ASP A 126 8.13 -14.56 -12.27
CA ASP A 126 7.26 -13.49 -12.79
C ASP A 126 7.67 -12.08 -12.39
N SER A 127 8.97 -11.88 -12.16
CA SER A 127 9.59 -10.57 -11.95
C SER A 127 10.56 -10.22 -13.10
N THR A 128 11.12 -9.02 -13.07
CA THR A 128 12.19 -8.61 -13.99
C THR A 128 13.37 -8.03 -13.23
N ILE A 129 14.56 -8.56 -13.50
CA ILE A 129 15.81 -7.96 -13.01
C ILE A 129 16.17 -6.81 -13.94
N VAL A 130 16.27 -5.60 -13.40
CA VAL A 130 16.66 -4.38 -14.11
C VAL A 130 18.02 -3.88 -13.63
N ARG A 131 18.63 -3.00 -14.42
CA ARG A 131 19.81 -2.25 -14.00
C ARG A 131 19.40 -0.82 -13.66
N LEU A 132 19.69 -0.41 -12.42
CA LEU A 132 19.44 0.95 -11.95
C LEU A 132 20.50 1.92 -12.47
N PRO A 133 20.24 3.25 -12.48
CA PRO A 133 21.22 4.26 -12.89
C PRO A 133 22.57 4.18 -12.15
N GLY A 134 22.58 3.71 -10.91
CA GLY A 134 23.80 3.48 -10.11
C GLY A 134 24.55 2.18 -10.43
N GLY A 135 24.14 1.41 -11.44
CA GLY A 135 24.79 0.16 -11.85
C GLY A 135 24.33 -1.09 -11.10
N ASN A 136 23.70 -0.94 -9.93
CA ASN A 136 23.11 -2.04 -9.16
C ASN A 136 21.99 -2.75 -9.94
N LEU A 137 21.82 -4.04 -9.66
CA LEU A 137 20.70 -4.82 -10.16
C LEU A 137 19.57 -4.83 -9.13
N GLU A 138 18.34 -4.67 -9.59
CA GLU A 138 17.13 -4.73 -8.78
C GLU A 138 16.17 -5.74 -9.40
N ASP A 139 15.60 -6.61 -8.57
CA ASP A 139 14.57 -7.54 -8.99
C ASP A 139 13.18 -6.96 -8.67
N GLN A 140 12.45 -6.57 -9.70
CA GLN A 140 11.16 -5.89 -9.56
C GLN A 140 10.03 -6.90 -9.54
N LEU A 141 9.66 -7.32 -8.33
CA LEU A 141 8.52 -8.20 -8.13
C LEU A 141 7.19 -7.45 -8.36
N PRO A 142 6.18 -8.13 -8.92
CA PRO A 142 4.87 -7.53 -9.13
C PRO A 142 4.15 -7.30 -7.79
N ALA A 143 3.61 -6.10 -7.62
CA ALA A 143 2.73 -5.74 -6.50
C ALA A 143 1.27 -5.68 -7.00
N PRO A 144 0.42 -6.68 -6.71
CA PRO A 144 -0.95 -6.69 -7.20
C PRO A 144 -1.83 -5.65 -6.51
N LEU A 145 -2.71 -5.02 -7.27
CA LEU A 145 -3.84 -4.29 -6.71
C LEU A 145 -4.83 -5.29 -6.11
N VAL A 146 -5.12 -5.11 -4.82
CA VAL A 146 -6.09 -5.92 -4.09
C VAL A 146 -7.34 -5.08 -3.82
N THR A 147 -8.49 -5.63 -4.17
CA THR A 147 -9.82 -5.06 -3.94
C THR A 147 -10.76 -6.16 -3.45
N ARG A 148 -12.03 -5.85 -3.21
CA ARG A 148 -13.05 -6.87 -2.90
C ARG A 148 -13.08 -8.02 -3.92
N ALA A 149 -12.71 -7.78 -5.18
CA ALA A 149 -12.74 -8.81 -6.22
C ALA A 149 -11.71 -9.95 -6.02
N ASN A 150 -10.61 -9.70 -5.31
CA ASN A 150 -9.51 -10.67 -5.18
C ASN A 150 -8.92 -10.75 -3.75
N VAL A 151 -9.51 -10.06 -2.77
CA VAL A 151 -9.04 -10.00 -1.37
C VAL A 151 -8.91 -11.37 -0.70
N ASP A 152 -9.66 -12.37 -1.17
CA ASP A 152 -9.64 -13.74 -0.63
C ASP A 152 -8.65 -14.67 -1.33
N SER A 153 -7.86 -14.16 -2.29
CA SER A 153 -6.85 -14.98 -2.94
C SER A 153 -5.81 -15.47 -1.92
N ARG A 154 -5.61 -16.79 -1.87
CA ARG A 154 -4.58 -17.45 -1.04
C ARG A 154 -3.16 -17.08 -1.47
N SER A 155 -2.97 -16.55 -2.68
CA SER A 155 -1.65 -16.10 -3.15
C SER A 155 -1.19 -14.80 -2.49
N LEU A 156 -2.11 -14.04 -1.88
CA LEU A 156 -1.78 -12.80 -1.17
C LEU A 156 -1.04 -13.14 0.12
N TRP A 157 0.08 -12.46 0.36
CA TRP A 157 0.92 -12.73 1.52
C TRP A 157 0.17 -12.46 2.84
N GLY A 158 -0.69 -11.44 2.89
CA GLY A 158 -1.53 -11.14 4.06
C GLY A 158 -2.60 -12.19 4.36
N ASN A 159 -2.82 -13.18 3.48
CA ASN A 159 -3.70 -14.33 3.72
C ASN A 159 -2.93 -15.62 4.09
N GLN A 160 -1.59 -15.54 4.23
CA GLN A 160 -0.72 -16.69 4.51
C GLN A 160 -0.11 -16.67 5.91
N VAL A 161 -0.49 -15.68 6.72
CA VAL A 161 -0.01 -15.45 8.10
C VAL A 161 -1.01 -15.95 9.13
#